data_AF-A0A734MLU5-F1
#
_entry.id   AF-A0A734MLU5-F1
#
_cell.length_a   1.000
_cell.length_b   1.000
_cell.length_c   1.000
_cell.angle_alpha   90.00
_cell.angle_beta   90.00
_cell.angle_gamma   90.00
#
_symmetry.space_group_name_H-M   'P 1'
#
loop_
_entity.id
_entity.type
_entity.pdbx_description
1 polymer ?
#
loop_
_entity_poly.entity_id
_entity_poly.type
_entity_poly.pdbx_seq_one_letter_code
_entity_poly.pdbx_strand_id
1 'polypeptide(L)' 'RKATRKDQSLKGKKLEIYIDDLVDHFIKITEHPAQGDLIFYPESVEAREPENILQIVKEWRRSQGLPLFKDSK' A
#
# COMPACT_ATOMS: atom_id res chain seq x y z
N ARG A 1 -10.44 0.32 -13.96
CA ARG A 1 -9.00 0.21 -13.64
C ARG A 1 -8.47 -1.07 -14.30
N LYS A 2 -7.29 -1.04 -14.95
CA LYS A 2 -6.64 -2.26 -15.47
C LYS A 2 -5.95 -3.00 -14.33
N ALA A 3 -5.96 -4.32 -14.36
CA ALA A 3 -5.26 -5.12 -13.36
C ALA A 3 -3.74 -4.94 -13.53
N THR A 4 -3.06 -4.51 -12.47
CA THR A 4 -1.60 -4.34 -12.42
C THR A 4 -0.88 -5.60 -11.90
N ARG A 5 -1.63 -6.63 -11.50
CA ARG A 5 -1.10 -7.89 -10.99
C ARG A 5 -0.37 -8.67 -12.09
N LYS A 6 0.87 -9.10 -11.79
CA LYS A 6 1.73 -9.86 -12.71
C LYS A 6 1.15 -11.22 -13.09
N ASP A 7 0.66 -11.98 -12.12
CA ASP A 7 0.04 -13.28 -12.37
C ASP A 7 -1.49 -13.15 -12.42
N GLN A 8 -2.06 -13.12 -13.62
CA GLN A 8 -3.51 -13.04 -13.79
C GLN A 8 -4.23 -14.39 -13.65
N SER A 9 -3.49 -15.51 -13.51
CA SER A 9 -4.04 -16.86 -13.45
C SER A 9 -4.59 -17.25 -12.06
N LEU A 10 -4.14 -16.57 -11.00
CA LEU A 10 -4.59 -16.84 -9.62
C LEU A 10 -6.07 -16.52 -9.44
N LYS A 11 -6.81 -17.47 -8.83
CA LYS A 11 -8.27 -17.40 -8.56
C LYS A 11 -8.62 -18.02 -7.20
N GLY A 12 -9.78 -17.64 -6.66
CA GLY A 12 -10.31 -18.16 -5.40
C GLY A 12 -9.33 -17.98 -4.24
N LYS A 13 -9.23 -19.00 -3.38
CA LYS A 13 -8.35 -18.99 -2.19
C LYS A 13 -6.88 -18.65 -2.50
N LYS A 14 -6.37 -19.05 -3.67
CA LYS A 14 -4.98 -18.72 -4.07
C LYS A 14 -4.81 -17.21 -4.33
N LEU A 15 -5.84 -16.55 -4.85
CA LEU A 15 -5.82 -15.11 -5.06
C LEU A 15 -5.94 -14.36 -3.72
N GLU A 16 -6.82 -14.82 -2.83
CA GLU A 16 -6.98 -14.25 -1.49
C GLU A 16 -5.64 -14.26 -0.72
N ILE A 17 -5.01 -15.43 -0.58
CA ILE A 17 -3.69 -15.57 0.08
C ILE A 17 -2.65 -14.63 -0.54
N TYR A 18 -2.62 -14.55 -1.88
CA TYR A 18 -1.69 -13.67 -2.57
C TYR A 18 -1.93 -12.18 -2.27
N ILE A 19 -3.20 -11.74 -2.14
CA ILE A 19 -3.51 -10.36 -1.74
C ILE A 19 -3.11 -10.13 -0.29
N ASP A 20 -3.43 -11.07 0.60
CA ASP A 20 -3.09 -10.98 2.03
C ASP A 20 -1.58 -10.82 2.22
N ASP A 21 -0.77 -11.65 1.56
CA ASP A 21 0.69 -11.57 1.60
C ASP A 21 1.23 -10.20 1.14
N LEU A 22 0.60 -9.59 0.12
CA LEU A 22 0.98 -8.27 -0.37
C LEU A 22 0.61 -7.16 0.61
N VAL A 23 -0.57 -7.26 1.24
CA VAL A 23 -1.04 -6.30 2.24
C VAL A 23 -0.17 -6.38 3.49
N ASP A 24 0.14 -7.59 3.97
CA ASP A 24 1.03 -7.81 5.10
C ASP A 24 2.43 -7.23 4.83
N HIS A 25 2.94 -7.43 3.61
CA HIS A 25 4.20 -6.82 3.20
C HIS A 25 4.13 -5.29 3.21
N PHE A 26 3.06 -4.70 2.67
CA PHE A 26 2.84 -3.26 2.69
C PHE A 26 2.79 -2.71 4.12
N ILE A 27 2.03 -3.32 5.02
CA ILE A 27 1.93 -2.94 6.43
C ILE A 27 3.31 -2.98 7.08
N LYS A 28 4.05 -4.08 6.86
CA LYS A 28 5.38 -4.29 7.44
C LYS A 28 6.40 -3.24 6.99
N ILE A 29 6.43 -2.87 5.71
CA ILE A 29 7.45 -1.94 5.19
C ILE A 29 7.10 -0.48 5.42
N THR A 30 5.80 -0.15 5.48
CA THR A 30 5.35 1.23 5.70
C THR A 30 5.30 1.59 7.17
N GLU A 31 5.02 0.61 8.04
CA GLU A 31 4.86 0.74 9.50
C GLU A 31 3.78 1.78 9.88
N HIS A 32 2.92 2.14 8.93
CA HIS A 32 1.93 3.18 9.12
C HIS A 32 0.82 2.69 10.06
N PRO A 33 0.35 3.50 11.03
CA PRO A 33 -0.65 3.08 12.02
C PRO A 33 -1.99 2.70 11.40
N ALA A 34 -2.37 3.30 10.27
CA ALA A 34 -3.57 2.92 9.51
C ALA A 34 -3.43 1.61 8.72
N GLN A 35 -2.25 0.97 8.70
CA GLN A 35 -2.06 -0.37 8.11
C GLN A 35 -2.66 -0.50 6.69
N GLY A 36 -3.44 -1.55 6.45
CA GLY A 36 -4.11 -1.81 5.17
C GLY A 36 -5.27 -0.85 4.87
N ASP A 37 -5.74 -0.06 5.84
CA ASP A 37 -6.87 0.86 5.66
C ASP A 37 -6.53 1.95 4.64
N LEU A 38 -5.24 2.31 4.50
CA LEU A 38 -4.78 3.22 3.45
C LEU A 38 -5.16 2.75 2.03
N ILE A 39 -5.30 1.43 1.82
CA ILE A 39 -5.60 0.82 0.53
C ILE A 39 -7.10 0.53 0.41
N PHE A 40 -7.71 -0.03 1.46
CA PHE A 40 -9.09 -0.53 1.42
C PHE A 40 -10.14 0.50 1.81
N TYR A 41 -9.78 1.41 2.72
CA TYR A 41 -10.68 2.40 3.33
C TYR A 41 -10.05 3.81 3.33
N PRO A 42 -9.70 4.35 2.15
CA PRO A 42 -9.14 5.69 2.08
C PRO A 42 -10.16 6.74 2.52
N GLU A 43 -9.69 7.83 3.13
CA GLU A 43 -10.54 8.92 3.65
C GLU A 43 -11.35 9.63 2.55
N SER A 44 -10.86 9.60 1.31
CA SER A 44 -11.54 10.19 0.16
C SER A 44 -11.37 9.34 -1.12
N VAL A 45 -12.19 9.62 -2.12
CA VAL A 45 -12.09 8.99 -3.45
C VAL A 45 -10.75 9.30 -4.11
N GLU A 46 -10.22 10.51 -3.90
CA GLU A 46 -8.94 10.96 -4.44
C GLU A 46 -7.78 10.20 -3.76
N ALA A 47 -7.87 9.97 -2.44
CA ALA A 47 -6.86 9.21 -1.71
C ALA A 47 -6.76 7.73 -2.17
N ARG A 48 -7.71 7.23 -2.96
CA ARG A 48 -7.70 5.86 -3.52
C ARG A 48 -6.72 5.67 -4.68
N GLU A 49 -6.10 6.74 -5.19
CA GLU A 49 -5.08 6.61 -6.24
C GLU A 49 -3.72 6.20 -5.63
N PRO A 50 -2.98 5.26 -6.25
CA PRO A 50 -1.72 4.75 -5.70
C PRO A 50 -0.69 5.83 -5.38
N GLU A 51 -0.62 6.88 -6.20
CA GLU A 51 0.28 8.02 -6.03
C GLU A 51 -0.02 8.77 -4.72
N ASN A 52 -1.29 8.91 -4.38
CA ASN A 52 -1.73 9.60 -3.17
C ASN A 52 -1.47 8.75 -1.92
N ILE A 53 -1.67 7.43 -1.99
CA ILE A 53 -1.30 6.52 -0.91
C ILE A 53 0.21 6.61 -0.62
N LEU A 54 1.04 6.64 -1.67
CA LEU A 54 2.49 6.81 -1.51
C LEU A 54 2.86 8.17 -0.91
N GLN A 55 2.13 9.24 -1.25
CA GLN A 55 2.34 10.56 -0.67
C GLN A 55 2.03 10.55 0.83
N ILE A 56 0.88 9.99 1.24
CA ILE A 56 0.50 9.86 2.66
C ILE A 56 1.57 9.11 3.45
N VAL A 57 2.06 7.97 2.93
CA VAL A 57 3.13 7.19 3.58
C VAL A 57 4.42 7.99 3.71
N LYS A 58 4.83 8.73 2.66
CA LYS A 58 6.05 9.56 2.70
C LYS A 58 5.94 10.70 3.71
N GLU A 59 4.81 11.40 3.71
CA GLU A 59 4.56 12.52 4.62
C GLU A 59 4.55 12.06 6.07
N TRP A 60 3.88 10.93 6.36
CA TRP A 60 3.89 10.33 7.69
C TRP A 60 5.29 9.87 8.11
N ARG A 61 6.02 9.11 7.28
CA ARG A 61 7.39 8.67 7.65
C ARG A 61 8.33 9.85 7.88
N ARG A 62 8.22 10.91 7.07
CA ARG A 62 8.98 12.15 7.26
C ARG A 62 8.62 12.83 8.58
N SER A 63 7.35 12.88 8.97
CA SER A 63 6.92 13.48 10.25
C SER A 63 7.43 12.71 11.46
N GLN A 64 7.64 11.39 11.34
CA GLN A 64 8.25 10.54 12.36
C GLN A 64 9.79 10.56 12.36
N GLY A 65 10.43 11.25 11.41
CA GLY A 65 11.89 11.23 11.24
C GLY A 65 12.45 9.88 10.76
N LEU A 66 11.60 9.03 10.17
CA LEU A 66 12.00 7.72 9.66
C LEU A 66 12.62 7.84 8.26
N PRO A 67 13.53 6.92 7.87
CA PRO A 67 14.07 6.90 6.53
C PRO A 67 12.95 6.69 5.49
N LEU A 68 13.08 7.41 4.39
CA LEU A 68 12.21 7.28 3.21
C LEU A 68 12.77 6.22 2.24
N PHE A 69 12.12 6.08 1.09
CA PHE A 69 12.56 5.16 0.04
C PHE A 69 13.97 5.49 -0.46
N LYS A 70 14.65 4.48 -1.02
CA LYS A 70 16.07 4.51 -1.41
C LYS A 70 16.51 5.74 -2.24
N ASP A 71 15.60 6.33 -3.02
CA ASP A 71 15.85 7.50 -3.87
C ASP A 71 15.04 8.76 -3.48
N SER A 72 14.31 8.71 -2.35
CA SER A 72 13.64 9.89 -1.80
C SER A 72 14.66 10.72 -1.04
N LYS A 73 15.34 11.63 -1.76
CA LYS A 73 16.04 12.77 -1.16
C LYS A 73 15.08 13.64 -0.34
#